data_AF-A0A416VDV9-F1
#
_entry.id   AF-A0A416VDV9-F1
#
_cell.length_a   1.000
_cell.length_b   1.000
_cell.length_c   1.000
_cell.angle_alpha   90.00
_cell.angle_beta   90.00
_cell.angle_gamma   90.00
#
_symmetry.space_group_name_H-M   'P 1'
#
loop_
_entity.id
_entity.type
_entity.pdbx_description
1 polymer ?
#
loop_
_entity_poly.entity_id
_entity_poly.type
_entity_poly.pdbx_seq_one_letter_code
_entity_poly.pdbx_strand_id
1 'polypeptide(L)'
;MGTLEVDKSLKAAFKETLEPHGFKKVKGRYPHFVRMATPEIIQVINYRLEQALSPQLEEKRFEVYCAVGSIYRPEINLNRSVYACMDWIHTTMPHMYMKAKRNEITVYENEQPGVDYIIKKGDEASLREQIAFAMTGIEHYIIPAFDKVVDLKTCVDYLELYDFSNLYISRKTECNEDVFILPAKYPNKESYRVKVQSDYQEIKMELKQDILDNKITEEEGERELTWYERRFRDNIERYGKLFEDEATKKEVSQLKAERAEKNINAIRAMGIEV
;
A
#
# COMPACT_ATOMS: atom_id res chain seq x y z
N MET A 1 0.17 23.16 -22.72
CA MET A 1 -0.90 23.08 -21.71
C MET A 1 -0.43 23.55 -20.34
N GLY A 2 -1.27 24.35 -19.67
CA GLY A 2 -1.07 24.80 -18.29
C GLY A 2 -1.23 23.64 -17.27
N THR A 3 -0.87 23.84 -16.01
CA THR A 3 -0.96 22.80 -14.95
C THR A 3 -2.40 22.36 -14.71
N LEU A 4 -3.34 23.29 -14.81
CA LEU A 4 -4.77 23.04 -14.65
C LEU A 4 -5.35 22.15 -15.76
N GLU A 5 -4.89 22.32 -17.01
CA GLU A 5 -5.37 21.51 -18.14
C GLU A 5 -4.90 20.06 -18.02
N VAL A 6 -3.63 19.85 -17.67
CA VAL A 6 -3.07 18.52 -17.43
C VAL A 6 -3.78 17.81 -16.29
N ASP A 7 -4.00 18.51 -15.16
CA ASP A 7 -4.73 17.95 -14.03
C ASP A 7 -6.18 17.60 -14.39
N LYS A 8 -6.84 18.41 -15.22
CA LYS A 8 -8.20 18.11 -15.72
C LYS A 8 -8.24 16.85 -16.57
N SER A 9 -7.28 16.69 -17.49
CA SER A 9 -7.15 15.48 -18.33
C SER A 9 -6.88 14.22 -17.50
N LEU A 10 -5.98 14.31 -16.51
CA LEU A 10 -5.72 13.20 -15.58
C LEU A 10 -6.98 12.84 -14.79
N LYS A 11 -7.67 13.83 -14.18
CA LYS A 11 -8.91 13.59 -13.44
C LYS A 11 -9.97 12.88 -14.29
N ALA A 12 -10.09 13.26 -15.56
CA ALA A 12 -11.05 12.65 -16.48
C ALA A 12 -10.67 11.20 -16.79
N ALA A 13 -9.41 10.93 -17.17
CA ALA A 13 -8.95 9.59 -17.48
C ALA A 13 -9.07 8.63 -16.29
N PHE A 14 -8.58 9.02 -15.11
CA PHE A 14 -8.72 8.20 -13.90
C PHE A 14 -10.18 7.92 -13.57
N LYS A 15 -11.06 8.91 -13.73
CA LYS A 15 -12.49 8.71 -13.49
C LYS A 15 -13.08 7.69 -14.47
N GLU A 16 -12.80 7.84 -15.76
CA GLU A 16 -13.29 6.95 -16.82
C GLU A 16 -12.81 5.50 -16.63
N THR A 17 -11.53 5.32 -16.25
CA THR A 17 -10.95 4.01 -15.99
C THR A 17 -11.48 3.39 -14.70
N LEU A 18 -11.62 4.16 -13.62
CA LEU A 18 -11.90 3.59 -12.29
C LEU A 18 -13.40 3.44 -11.95
N GLU A 19 -14.29 4.25 -12.55
CA GLU A 19 -15.74 4.16 -12.30
C GLU A 19 -16.34 2.78 -12.61
N PRO A 20 -16.00 2.09 -13.72
CA PRO A 20 -16.46 0.73 -14.00
C PRO A 20 -16.10 -0.28 -12.89
N HIS A 21 -15.02 -0.03 -12.17
CA HIS A 21 -14.53 -0.87 -11.07
C HIS A 21 -15.08 -0.46 -9.70
N GLY A 22 -16.09 0.42 -9.66
CA GLY A 22 -16.80 0.84 -8.45
C GLY A 22 -16.08 1.93 -7.65
N PHE A 23 -14.98 2.49 -8.16
CA PHE A 23 -14.32 3.63 -7.52
C PHE A 23 -15.13 4.91 -7.70
N LYS A 24 -15.20 5.67 -6.62
CA LYS A 24 -15.76 7.02 -6.59
C LYS A 24 -14.67 8.01 -6.25
N LYS A 25 -14.65 9.14 -6.96
CA LYS A 25 -13.77 10.25 -6.60
C LYS A 25 -14.25 10.88 -5.30
N VAL A 26 -13.34 11.01 -4.33
CA VAL A 26 -13.61 11.70 -3.05
C VAL A 26 -13.93 13.17 -3.29
N LYS A 27 -14.94 13.70 -2.59
CA LYS A 27 -15.24 15.13 -2.61
C LYS A 27 -14.05 15.91 -2.05
N GLY A 28 -13.44 16.77 -2.87
CA GLY A 28 -12.33 17.60 -2.43
C GLY A 28 -11.43 18.07 -3.57
N ARG A 29 -10.34 18.73 -3.20
CA ARG A 29 -9.37 19.27 -4.17
C ARG A 29 -8.40 18.22 -4.71
N TYR A 30 -8.16 17.15 -3.94
CA TYR A 30 -7.15 16.14 -4.23
C TYR A 30 -7.70 14.98 -5.04
N PRO A 31 -6.88 14.32 -5.87
CA PRO A 31 -7.33 13.27 -6.78
C PRO A 31 -7.36 11.89 -6.11
N HIS A 32 -8.13 11.74 -5.04
CA HIS A 32 -8.34 10.44 -4.40
C HIS A 32 -9.56 9.74 -4.98
N PHE A 33 -9.39 8.50 -5.43
CA PHE A 33 -10.42 7.61 -5.92
C PHE A 33 -10.51 6.42 -4.97
N VAL A 34 -11.72 6.12 -4.49
CA VAL A 34 -11.95 5.18 -3.39
C VAL A 34 -13.07 4.22 -3.73
N ARG A 35 -12.91 2.95 -3.35
CA ARG A 35 -14.03 2.01 -3.17
C ARG A 35 -13.89 1.26 -1.86
N MET A 36 -15.02 0.76 -1.35
CA MET A 36 -15.03 -0.25 -0.31
C MET A 36 -15.02 -1.61 -0.98
N ALA A 37 -14.01 -2.44 -0.68
CA ALA A 37 -13.99 -3.83 -1.12
C ALA A 37 -14.92 -4.70 -0.26
N THR A 38 -14.99 -4.36 1.03
CA THR A 38 -15.96 -4.87 2.00
C THR A 38 -16.32 -3.73 2.95
N PRO A 39 -17.32 -3.87 3.85
CA PRO A 39 -17.58 -2.84 4.86
C PRO A 39 -16.38 -2.51 5.78
N GLU A 40 -15.38 -3.37 5.83
CA GLU A 40 -14.18 -3.21 6.67
C GLU A 40 -12.93 -2.80 5.90
N ILE A 41 -12.93 -2.88 4.57
CA ILE A 41 -11.73 -2.74 3.74
C ILE A 41 -11.93 -1.64 2.70
N ILE A 42 -11.05 -0.64 2.75
CA ILE A 42 -10.98 0.47 1.81
C ILE A 42 -9.84 0.25 0.83
N GLN A 43 -10.08 0.60 -0.43
CA GLN A 43 -9.08 0.61 -1.50
C GLN A 43 -8.99 2.01 -2.08
N VAL A 44 -7.77 2.52 -2.24
CA VAL A 44 -7.53 3.90 -2.68
C VAL A 44 -6.53 3.89 -3.82
N ILE A 45 -6.83 4.68 -4.86
CA ILE A 45 -5.91 5.01 -5.95
C ILE A 45 -5.87 6.53 -6.04
N ASN A 46 -4.67 7.10 -6.14
CA ASN A 46 -4.49 8.52 -6.39
C ASN A 46 -3.29 8.75 -7.32
N TYR A 47 -3.13 10.01 -7.75
CA TYR A 47 -1.94 10.42 -8.49
C TYR A 47 -1.38 11.72 -7.95
N ARG A 48 -0.07 11.90 -8.10
CA ARG A 48 0.64 13.13 -7.75
C ARG A 48 1.13 13.78 -9.03
N LEU A 49 0.72 15.03 -9.28
CA LEU A 49 1.27 15.84 -10.36
C LEU A 49 2.39 16.73 -9.80
N GLU A 50 3.58 16.61 -10.37
CA GLU A 50 4.77 17.39 -9.99
C GLU A 50 5.34 18.18 -11.16
N GLN A 51 6.11 19.22 -10.84
CA GLN A 51 7.05 19.82 -11.78
C GLN A 51 8.29 18.93 -11.85
N ALA A 52 8.79 18.65 -13.07
CA ALA A 52 10.02 17.87 -13.23
C ALA A 52 11.20 18.58 -12.55
N LEU A 53 12.17 17.80 -12.07
CA LEU A 53 13.36 18.27 -11.33
C LEU A 53 14.24 19.24 -12.13
N SER A 54 14.03 19.36 -13.44
CA SER A 54 14.65 20.39 -14.28
C SER A 54 13.64 21.50 -14.60
N PRO A 55 13.70 22.65 -13.90
CA PRO A 55 12.87 23.81 -14.20
C PRO A 55 13.07 24.33 -15.63
N GLN A 56 14.22 24.02 -16.25
CA GLN A 56 14.55 24.47 -17.60
C GLN A 56 13.77 23.73 -18.71
N LEU A 57 13.29 22.52 -18.44
CA LEU A 57 12.59 21.71 -19.46
C LEU A 57 11.08 21.97 -19.50
N GLU A 58 10.54 22.74 -18.55
CA GLU A 58 9.09 22.97 -18.39
C GLU A 58 8.23 21.69 -18.43
N GLU A 59 8.85 20.55 -18.11
CA GLU A 59 8.23 19.23 -18.09
C GLU A 59 7.42 19.05 -16.80
N LYS A 60 6.27 18.40 -16.93
CA LYS A 60 5.51 17.89 -15.78
C LYS A 60 5.72 16.41 -15.68
N ARG A 61 5.53 15.88 -14.49
CA ARG A 61 5.45 14.44 -14.29
C ARG A 61 4.29 14.08 -13.39
N PHE A 62 3.73 12.89 -13.57
CA PHE A 62 2.84 12.33 -12.57
C PHE A 62 3.24 10.91 -12.18
N GLU A 63 2.85 10.54 -10.97
CA GLU A 63 3.04 9.22 -10.40
C GLU A 63 1.71 8.69 -9.88
N VAL A 64 1.51 7.37 -9.95
CA VAL A 64 0.31 6.69 -9.45
C VAL A 64 0.62 5.97 -8.14
N TYR A 65 -0.16 6.28 -7.10
CA TYR A 65 -0.08 5.61 -5.81
C TYR A 65 -1.39 4.91 -5.49
N CYS A 66 -1.28 3.86 -4.70
CA CYS A 66 -2.41 3.05 -4.30
C CYS A 66 -2.21 2.48 -2.89
N ALA A 67 -3.29 2.06 -2.26
CA ALA A 67 -3.27 1.36 -0.98
C ALA A 67 -4.54 0.54 -0.77
N VAL A 68 -4.39 -0.49 0.05
CA VAL A 68 -5.49 -1.23 0.67
C VAL A 68 -5.31 -1.09 2.18
N GLY A 69 -6.38 -0.80 2.90
CA GLY A 69 -6.33 -0.72 4.36
C GLY A 69 -7.67 -1.07 5.01
N SER A 70 -7.64 -1.29 6.31
CA SER A 70 -8.86 -1.56 7.08
C SER A 70 -9.42 -0.32 7.78
N ILE A 71 -10.68 -0.37 8.15
CA ILE A 71 -11.31 0.65 9.01
C ILE A 71 -10.72 0.67 10.44
N TYR A 72 -9.85 -0.26 10.80
CA TYR A 72 -9.21 -0.36 12.12
C TYR A 72 -7.89 0.42 12.22
N ARG A 73 -7.46 1.07 11.13
CA ARG A 73 -6.29 1.97 11.13
C ARG A 73 -6.54 3.20 12.04
N PRO A 74 -5.48 3.84 12.58
CA PRO A 74 -5.63 5.01 13.44
C PRO A 74 -6.46 6.17 12.85
N GLU A 75 -6.33 6.40 11.54
CA GLU A 75 -7.06 7.45 10.83
C GLU A 75 -7.16 7.15 9.33
N ILE A 76 -8.36 7.35 8.77
CA ILE A 76 -8.58 7.48 7.33
C ILE A 76 -9.02 8.92 7.04
N ASN A 77 -8.12 9.69 6.44
CA ASN A 77 -8.36 11.09 6.11
C ASN A 77 -7.84 11.41 4.69
N LEU A 78 -8.78 11.53 3.76
CA LEU A 78 -8.51 11.85 2.35
C LEU A 78 -8.83 13.33 2.02
N ASN A 79 -9.10 14.14 3.05
CA ASN A 79 -9.20 15.60 2.90
C ASN A 79 -7.82 16.28 2.91
N ARG A 80 -6.73 15.51 2.98
CA ARG A 80 -5.33 15.96 2.92
C ARG A 80 -4.68 15.61 1.58
N SER A 81 -3.54 16.25 1.31
CA SER A 81 -2.82 16.06 0.04
C SER A 81 -2.33 14.64 -0.12
N VAL A 82 -2.06 14.24 -1.36
CA VAL A 82 -1.41 12.95 -1.65
C VAL A 82 -0.14 12.80 -0.83
N TYR A 83 0.70 13.83 -0.78
CA TYR A 83 1.92 13.85 0.03
C TYR A 83 1.64 13.63 1.53
N ALA A 84 0.60 14.27 2.07
CA ALA A 84 0.23 14.11 3.47
C ALA A 84 -0.43 12.75 3.78
N CYS A 85 -0.83 12.00 2.75
CA CYS A 85 -1.35 10.62 2.86
C CYS A 85 -0.28 9.54 2.66
N MET A 86 0.98 9.89 2.39
CA MET A 86 2.05 8.90 2.14
C MET A 86 2.47 8.11 3.39
N ASP A 87 1.91 8.42 4.55
CA ASP A 87 1.98 7.57 5.74
C ASP A 87 1.32 6.19 5.50
N TRP A 88 0.39 6.08 4.56
CA TRP A 88 -0.22 4.78 4.22
C TRP A 88 -0.55 4.59 2.74
N ILE A 89 -0.72 5.66 1.96
CA ILE A 89 -0.90 5.60 0.50
C ILE A 89 0.42 5.90 -0.18
N HIS A 90 1.31 4.92 -0.18
CA HIS A 90 2.68 5.08 -0.69
C HIS A 90 3.14 3.97 -1.64
N THR A 91 2.36 2.90 -1.84
CA THR A 91 2.67 1.89 -2.85
C THR A 91 2.51 2.49 -4.25
N THR A 92 3.60 2.56 -5.01
CA THR A 92 3.57 3.03 -6.39
C THR A 92 3.23 1.91 -7.36
N MET A 93 2.66 2.23 -8.51
CA MET A 93 2.38 1.23 -9.55
C MET A 93 3.64 0.46 -10.02
N PRO A 94 4.81 1.09 -10.21
CA PRO A 94 6.07 0.37 -10.43
C PRO A 94 6.45 -0.59 -9.31
N HIS A 95 6.21 -0.23 -8.06
CA HIS A 95 6.47 -1.13 -6.94
C HIS A 95 5.59 -2.38 -7.02
N MET A 96 4.29 -2.21 -7.32
CA MET A 96 3.37 -3.33 -7.50
C MET A 96 3.80 -4.24 -8.65
N TYR A 97 4.15 -3.68 -9.81
CA TYR A 97 4.64 -4.44 -10.96
C TYR A 97 5.88 -5.28 -10.61
N MET A 98 6.89 -4.65 -9.98
CA MET A 98 8.13 -5.34 -9.61
C MET A 98 7.89 -6.46 -8.59
N LYS A 99 7.03 -6.23 -7.60
CA LYS A 99 6.64 -7.25 -6.61
C LYS A 99 5.88 -8.39 -7.26
N ALA A 100 4.90 -8.10 -8.12
CA ALA A 100 4.15 -9.12 -8.86
C ALA A 100 5.09 -9.99 -9.70
N LYS A 101 5.95 -9.37 -10.51
CA LYS A 101 6.92 -10.06 -11.37
C LYS A 101 7.88 -10.94 -10.57
N ARG A 102 8.42 -10.44 -9.44
CA ARG A 102 9.33 -11.22 -8.58
C ARG A 102 8.64 -12.44 -7.95
N ASN A 103 7.34 -12.38 -7.73
CA ASN A 103 6.54 -13.46 -7.14
C ASN A 103 5.80 -14.30 -8.20
N GLU A 104 6.26 -14.27 -9.46
CA GLU A 104 5.70 -15.06 -10.56
C GLU A 104 4.20 -14.84 -10.80
N ILE A 105 3.67 -13.71 -10.33
CA ILE A 105 2.32 -13.27 -10.66
C ILE A 105 2.39 -12.76 -12.10
N THR A 106 1.48 -13.24 -12.96
CA THR A 106 1.42 -12.84 -14.36
C THR A 106 1.37 -11.32 -14.49
N VAL A 107 2.34 -10.78 -15.23
CA VAL A 107 2.44 -9.37 -15.61
C VAL A 107 2.54 -9.26 -17.13
N TYR A 108 2.10 -8.14 -17.71
CA TYR A 108 2.15 -7.94 -19.16
C TYR A 108 3.56 -7.48 -19.57
N GLU A 109 4.27 -8.29 -20.38
CA GLU A 109 5.74 -8.16 -20.60
C GLU A 109 6.21 -6.84 -21.24
N ASN A 110 5.35 -6.16 -22.01
CA ASN A 110 5.70 -4.94 -22.74
C ASN A 110 5.26 -3.63 -22.04
N GLU A 111 4.86 -3.72 -20.78
CA GLU A 111 4.13 -2.65 -20.09
C GLU A 111 4.73 -2.30 -18.72
N GLN A 112 6.06 -2.40 -18.56
CA GLN A 112 6.70 -1.98 -17.30
C GLN A 112 6.37 -0.50 -17.03
N PRO A 113 5.63 -0.18 -15.95
CA PRO A 113 5.28 1.19 -15.66
C PRO A 113 6.52 1.99 -15.29
N GLY A 114 6.65 3.18 -15.88
CA GLY A 114 7.70 4.13 -15.52
C GLY A 114 7.54 4.61 -14.08
N VAL A 115 8.66 4.99 -13.44
CA VAL A 115 8.65 5.65 -12.13
C VAL A 115 7.88 6.96 -12.24
N ASP A 116 8.15 7.71 -13.30
CA ASP A 116 7.54 9.00 -13.63
C ASP A 116 6.96 8.98 -15.03
N TYR A 117 5.75 9.53 -15.20
CA TYR A 117 5.15 9.80 -16.51
C TYR A 117 5.50 11.21 -16.97
N ILE A 118 6.45 11.36 -17.89
CA ILE A 118 6.97 12.67 -18.31
C ILE A 118 6.04 13.29 -19.36
N ILE A 119 5.63 14.53 -19.10
CA ILE A 119 4.75 15.33 -19.93
C ILE A 119 5.52 16.55 -20.41
N LYS A 120 5.86 16.57 -21.70
CA LYS A 120 6.54 17.69 -22.35
C LYS A 120 5.57 18.85 -22.60
N LYS A 121 6.03 20.08 -22.37
CA LYS A 121 5.20 21.27 -22.62
C LYS A 121 4.87 21.39 -24.10
N GLY A 122 3.58 21.51 -24.42
CA GLY A 122 3.11 21.69 -25.79
C GLY A 122 2.94 20.39 -26.58
N ASP A 123 3.26 19.24 -25.97
CA ASP A 123 3.11 17.92 -26.59
C ASP A 123 1.86 17.21 -26.03
N GLU A 124 0.70 17.50 -26.63
CA GLU A 124 -0.55 16.85 -26.23
C GLU A 124 -0.59 15.37 -26.57
N ALA A 125 0.12 14.93 -27.60
CA ALA A 125 0.16 13.54 -28.02
C ALA A 125 0.89 12.70 -26.96
N SER A 126 2.07 13.17 -26.53
CA SER A 126 2.82 12.56 -25.43
C SER A 126 2.01 12.53 -24.13
N LEU A 127 1.27 13.59 -23.78
CA LEU A 127 0.39 13.54 -22.61
C LEU A 127 -0.65 12.41 -22.72
N ARG A 128 -1.35 12.31 -23.85
CA ARG A 128 -2.41 11.30 -24.04
C ARG A 128 -1.84 9.89 -23.99
N GLU A 129 -0.68 9.66 -24.61
CA GLU A 129 0.01 8.37 -24.58
C GLU A 129 0.42 7.96 -23.16
N GLN A 130 1.05 8.87 -22.41
CA GLN A 130 1.48 8.60 -21.03
C GLN A 130 0.29 8.36 -20.09
N ILE A 131 -0.80 9.12 -20.26
CA ILE A 131 -2.06 8.88 -19.53
C ILE A 131 -2.63 7.50 -19.88
N ALA A 132 -2.77 7.19 -21.18
CA ALA A 132 -3.33 5.92 -21.63
C ALA A 132 -2.53 4.73 -21.09
N PHE A 133 -1.20 4.81 -21.17
CA PHE A 133 -0.32 3.78 -20.64
C PHE A 133 -0.44 3.62 -19.12
N ALA A 134 -0.57 4.71 -18.36
CA ALA A 134 -0.84 4.63 -16.93
C ALA A 134 -2.20 3.96 -16.63
N MET A 135 -3.25 4.26 -17.41
CA MET A 135 -4.57 3.65 -17.24
C MET A 135 -4.55 2.16 -17.55
N THR A 136 -3.85 1.74 -18.61
CA THR A 136 -3.60 0.33 -18.91
C THR A 136 -2.91 -0.36 -17.74
N GLY A 137 -1.88 0.27 -17.15
CA GLY A 137 -1.20 -0.29 -15.98
C GLY A 137 -2.13 -0.44 -14.76
N ILE A 138 -3.04 0.50 -14.54
CA ILE A 138 -4.04 0.39 -13.46
C ILE A 138 -4.93 -0.84 -13.69
N GLU A 139 -5.51 -0.96 -14.88
CA GLU A 139 -6.39 -2.07 -15.29
C GLU A 139 -5.69 -3.43 -15.18
N HIS A 140 -4.42 -3.51 -15.55
CA HIS A 140 -3.68 -4.77 -15.64
C HIS A 140 -3.00 -5.18 -14.33
N TYR A 141 -2.63 -4.23 -13.46
CA TYR A 141 -1.82 -4.51 -12.27
C TYR A 141 -2.52 -4.19 -10.96
N ILE A 142 -3.14 -3.02 -10.86
CA ILE A 142 -3.70 -2.55 -9.60
C ILE A 142 -5.08 -3.17 -9.37
N ILE A 143 -5.97 -3.09 -10.34
CA ILE A 143 -7.33 -3.63 -10.23
C ILE A 143 -7.31 -5.15 -9.93
N PRO A 144 -6.53 -6.00 -10.63
CA PRO A 144 -6.53 -7.43 -10.35
C PRO A 144 -5.91 -7.78 -8.99
N ALA A 145 -4.95 -7.00 -8.49
CA ALA A 145 -4.41 -7.17 -7.14
C ALA A 145 -5.45 -6.77 -6.09
N PHE A 146 -6.22 -5.72 -6.35
CA PHE A 146 -7.28 -5.24 -5.49
C PHE A 146 -8.50 -6.16 -5.46
N ASP A 147 -8.91 -6.72 -6.59
CA ASP A 147 -10.08 -7.62 -6.68
C ASP A 147 -9.88 -8.93 -5.91
N LYS A 148 -8.63 -9.31 -5.64
CA LYS A 148 -8.30 -10.46 -4.77
C LYS A 148 -8.58 -10.19 -3.29
N VAL A 149 -8.73 -8.92 -2.89
CA VAL A 149 -8.97 -8.55 -1.49
C VAL A 149 -10.48 -8.52 -1.24
N VAL A 150 -11.00 -9.61 -0.68
CA VAL A 150 -12.44 -9.83 -0.47
C VAL A 150 -12.80 -10.04 1.01
N ASP A 151 -11.80 -10.13 1.88
CA ASP A 151 -11.94 -10.28 3.33
C ASP A 151 -10.67 -9.82 4.06
N LEU A 152 -10.69 -9.80 5.39
CA LEU A 152 -9.53 -9.36 6.17
C LEU A 152 -8.31 -10.27 5.98
N LYS A 153 -8.50 -11.55 5.67
CA LYS A 153 -7.39 -12.50 5.46
C LYS A 153 -6.64 -12.18 4.17
N THR A 154 -7.37 -12.00 3.08
CA THR A 154 -6.83 -11.57 1.78
C THR A 154 -6.30 -10.14 1.81
N CYS A 155 -6.82 -9.29 2.70
CA CYS A 155 -6.21 -7.98 2.99
C CYS A 155 -4.82 -8.12 3.63
N VAL A 156 -4.65 -9.07 4.57
CA VAL A 156 -3.31 -9.38 5.11
C VAL A 156 -2.41 -9.94 4.02
N ASP A 157 -2.91 -10.83 3.14
CA ASP A 157 -2.13 -11.34 2.00
C ASP A 157 -1.62 -10.21 1.09
N TYR A 158 -2.48 -9.24 0.77
CA TYR A 158 -2.10 -8.05 0.00
C TYR A 158 -1.02 -7.23 0.70
N LEU A 159 -1.22 -6.93 1.99
CA LEU A 159 -0.30 -6.09 2.75
C LEU A 159 1.05 -6.77 2.92
N GLU A 160 1.12 -8.07 3.18
CA GLU A 160 2.41 -8.78 3.26
C GLU A 160 3.22 -8.70 1.96
N LEU A 161 2.55 -8.73 0.80
CA LEU A 161 3.19 -8.67 -0.50
C LEU A 161 3.62 -7.24 -0.89
N TYR A 162 2.72 -6.27 -0.73
CA TYR A 162 2.86 -4.92 -1.30
C TYR A 162 3.15 -3.82 -0.30
N ASP A 163 2.83 -3.99 0.98
CA ASP A 163 3.00 -2.96 2.01
C ASP A 163 3.11 -3.55 3.44
N PHE A 164 4.16 -4.34 3.64
CA PHE A 164 4.36 -5.08 4.89
C PHE A 164 4.56 -4.15 6.10
N SER A 165 4.89 -2.88 5.85
CA SER A 165 5.13 -1.87 6.87
C SER A 165 3.88 -1.61 7.71
N ASN A 166 2.71 -1.65 7.07
CA ASN A 166 1.39 -1.50 7.71
C ASN A 166 1.07 -2.62 8.73
N LEU A 167 1.82 -3.73 8.70
CA LEU A 167 1.65 -4.88 9.59
C LEU A 167 2.70 -4.90 10.72
N TYR A 168 3.48 -3.82 10.89
CA TYR A 168 4.48 -3.74 11.94
C TYR A 168 3.86 -3.64 13.33
N ILE A 169 4.16 -4.60 14.20
CA ILE A 169 3.67 -4.64 15.58
C ILE A 169 4.49 -3.67 16.46
N SER A 170 3.92 -2.48 16.67
CA SER A 170 4.45 -1.48 17.57
C SER A 170 4.33 -1.93 19.03
N ARG A 171 5.18 -1.34 19.89
CA ARG A 171 5.04 -1.44 21.35
C ARG A 171 3.84 -0.65 21.87
N LYS A 172 3.42 0.36 21.11
CA LYS A 172 2.32 1.26 21.39
C LYS A 172 1.14 0.86 20.52
N THR A 173 0.10 0.34 21.15
CA THR A 173 -1.16 -0.14 20.54
C THR A 173 -1.83 0.93 19.68
N GLU A 174 -1.75 2.20 20.07
CA GLU A 174 -2.30 3.33 19.34
C GLU A 174 -1.57 3.60 18.00
N CYS A 175 -0.32 3.15 17.87
CA CYS A 175 0.48 3.27 16.65
C CYS A 175 0.35 2.04 15.73
N ASN A 176 -0.37 0.99 16.15
CA ASN A 176 -0.59 -0.17 15.31
C ASN A 176 -1.55 0.18 14.19
N GLU A 177 -1.11 0.02 12.94
CA GLU A 177 -1.87 0.34 11.75
C GLU A 177 -2.88 -0.78 11.41
N ASP A 178 -2.64 -1.57 10.37
CA ASP A 178 -3.47 -2.73 10.01
C ASP A 178 -3.11 -3.99 10.80
N VAL A 179 -2.25 -3.88 11.82
CA VAL A 179 -1.88 -5.00 12.71
C VAL A 179 -3.11 -5.68 13.33
N PHE A 180 -4.20 -4.94 13.57
CA PHE A 180 -5.43 -5.46 14.16
C PHE A 180 -6.23 -6.41 13.26
N ILE A 181 -5.84 -6.55 11.99
CA ILE A 181 -6.41 -7.52 11.05
C ILE A 181 -5.54 -8.77 10.87
N LEU A 182 -4.28 -8.78 11.35
CA LEU A 182 -3.42 -9.97 11.35
C LEU A 182 -4.12 -11.23 11.91
N PRO A 183 -4.92 -11.16 12.99
CA PRO A 183 -5.62 -12.34 13.50
C PRO A 183 -6.58 -13.01 12.51
N ALA A 184 -7.01 -12.33 11.44
CA ALA A 184 -7.82 -12.94 10.39
C ALA A 184 -7.05 -14.02 9.60
N LYS A 185 -5.72 -13.87 9.48
CA LYS A 185 -4.83 -14.85 8.84
C LYS A 185 -4.09 -15.72 9.85
N TYR A 186 -3.68 -15.13 10.97
CA TYR A 186 -2.91 -15.78 12.03
C TYR A 186 -3.70 -15.79 13.35
N PRO A 187 -4.68 -16.68 13.53
CA PRO A 187 -5.65 -16.58 14.64
C PRO A 187 -5.04 -16.76 16.05
N ASN A 188 -3.76 -17.11 16.16
CA ASN A 188 -3.07 -17.28 17.44
C ASN A 188 -1.55 -17.09 17.31
N LYS A 189 -0.87 -16.98 18.45
CA LYS A 189 0.59 -16.82 18.56
C LYS A 189 1.38 -17.87 17.78
N GLU A 190 0.93 -19.11 17.77
CA GLU A 190 1.65 -20.21 17.11
C GLU A 190 1.57 -20.11 15.59
N SER A 191 0.39 -19.80 15.03
CA SER A 191 0.24 -19.57 13.59
C SER A 191 1.12 -18.41 13.08
N TYR A 192 1.24 -17.34 13.86
CA TYR A 192 2.15 -16.23 13.53
C TYR A 192 3.62 -16.60 13.72
N ARG A 193 3.95 -17.42 14.72
CA ARG A 193 5.30 -17.97 14.89
C ARG A 193 5.74 -18.77 13.66
N VAL A 194 4.88 -19.64 13.13
CA VAL A 194 5.18 -20.42 11.92
C VAL A 194 5.50 -19.50 10.74
N LYS A 195 4.70 -18.44 10.54
CA LYS A 195 4.95 -17.41 9.52
C LYS A 195 6.31 -16.75 9.70
N VAL A 196 6.56 -16.21 10.89
CA VAL A 196 7.81 -15.52 11.23
C VAL A 196 9.02 -16.44 11.05
N GLN A 197 8.86 -17.73 11.36
CA GLN A 197 9.91 -18.72 11.19
C GLN A 197 10.21 -18.97 9.70
N SER A 198 9.20 -18.95 8.83
CA SER A 198 9.36 -19.03 7.37
C SER A 198 10.12 -17.82 6.83
N ASP A 199 9.68 -16.60 7.17
CA ASP A 199 10.34 -15.36 6.77
C ASP A 199 11.83 -15.36 7.18
N TYR A 200 12.13 -15.82 8.39
CA TYR A 200 13.51 -15.90 8.88
C TYR A 200 14.35 -16.86 8.03
N GLN A 201 13.80 -17.99 7.57
CA GLN A 201 14.55 -18.90 6.69
C GLN A 201 14.79 -18.28 5.32
N GLU A 202 13.82 -17.56 4.76
CA GLU A 202 13.99 -16.84 3.49
C GLU A 202 15.10 -15.79 3.59
N ILE A 203 15.04 -14.92 4.60
CA ILE A 203 16.09 -13.90 4.85
C ILE A 203 17.45 -14.55 5.07
N LYS A 204 17.49 -15.68 5.79
CA LYS A 204 18.74 -16.41 6.01
C LYS A 204 19.31 -16.97 4.71
N MET A 205 18.49 -17.40 3.76
CA MET A 205 18.95 -17.83 2.44
C MET A 205 19.43 -16.64 1.60
N GLU A 206 18.70 -15.53 1.61
CA GLU A 206 19.09 -14.29 0.91
C GLU A 206 20.44 -13.77 1.41
N LEU A 207 20.63 -13.65 2.73
CA LEU A 207 21.89 -13.19 3.32
C LEU A 207 23.05 -14.13 3.00
N LYS A 208 22.83 -15.45 3.01
CA LYS A 208 23.87 -16.41 2.57
C LYS A 208 24.24 -16.19 1.11
N GLN A 209 23.28 -15.93 0.25
CA GLN A 209 23.55 -15.65 -1.16
C GLN A 209 24.31 -14.33 -1.32
N ASP A 210 23.97 -13.29 -0.56
CA ASP A 210 24.66 -12.00 -0.62
C ASP A 210 26.11 -12.07 -0.11
N ILE A 211 26.40 -12.94 0.88
CA ILE A 211 27.77 -13.27 1.29
C ILE A 211 28.52 -13.97 0.15
N LEU A 212 27.90 -14.98 -0.48
CA LEU A 212 28.51 -15.71 -1.60
C LEU A 212 28.78 -14.80 -2.81
N ASP A 213 27.89 -13.85 -3.06
CA ASP A 213 28.01 -12.85 -4.13
C ASP A 213 28.99 -11.72 -3.79
N ASN A 214 29.62 -11.73 -2.61
CA ASN A 214 30.49 -10.68 -2.08
C ASN A 214 29.83 -9.29 -2.00
N LYS A 215 28.50 -9.24 -1.83
CA LYS A 215 27.77 -7.97 -1.62
C LYS A 215 27.92 -7.47 -0.17
N ILE A 216 28.08 -8.40 0.76
CA ILE A 216 28.31 -8.15 2.19
C ILE A 216 29.40 -9.08 2.71
N THR A 217 30.04 -8.71 3.81
CA THR A 217 31.00 -9.58 4.50
C THR A 217 30.28 -10.63 5.37
N GLU A 218 30.99 -11.71 5.72
CA GLU A 218 30.48 -12.75 6.63
C GLU A 218 30.11 -12.16 8.01
N GLU A 219 30.96 -11.29 8.57
CA GLU A 219 30.70 -10.62 9.86
C GLU A 219 29.45 -9.74 9.81
N GLU A 220 29.25 -9.00 8.71
CA GLU A 220 28.02 -8.21 8.51
C GLU A 220 26.78 -9.11 8.43
N GLY A 221 26.86 -10.20 7.68
CA GLY A 221 25.78 -11.17 7.55
C GLY A 221 25.40 -11.83 8.89
N GLU A 222 26.38 -12.25 9.70
CA GLU A 222 26.13 -12.82 11.03
C GLU A 222 25.49 -11.82 11.99
N ARG A 223 25.94 -10.56 11.95
CA ARG A 223 25.36 -9.47 12.74
C ARG A 223 23.91 -9.20 12.34
N GLU A 224 23.61 -9.19 11.04
CA GLU A 224 22.24 -9.03 10.55
C GLU A 224 21.34 -10.20 10.94
N LEU A 225 21.82 -11.44 10.81
CA LEU A 225 21.07 -12.62 11.25
C LEU A 225 20.71 -12.55 12.73
N THR A 226 21.68 -12.18 13.58
CA THR A 226 21.44 -12.02 15.03
C THR A 226 20.40 -10.94 15.32
N TRP A 227 20.43 -9.83 14.56
CA TRP A 227 19.43 -8.77 14.68
C TRP A 227 18.03 -9.26 14.27
N TYR A 228 17.92 -9.98 13.16
CA TYR A 228 16.65 -10.56 12.69
C TYR A 228 16.09 -11.57 13.69
N GLU A 229 16.90 -12.48 14.22
CA GLU A 229 16.48 -13.46 15.24
C GLU A 229 15.86 -12.79 16.46
N ARG A 230 16.51 -11.74 16.97
CA ARG A 230 15.99 -10.96 18.10
C ARG A 230 14.69 -10.26 17.74
N ARG A 231 14.63 -9.60 16.59
CA ARG A 231 13.44 -8.89 16.11
C ARG A 231 12.25 -9.84 15.95
N PHE A 232 12.47 -11.04 15.43
CA PHE A 232 11.42 -12.03 15.22
C PHE A 232 10.88 -12.59 16.53
N ARG A 233 11.75 -12.87 17.51
CA ARG A 233 11.35 -13.26 18.87
C ARG A 233 10.49 -12.18 19.53
N ASP A 234 10.93 -10.92 19.43
CA ASP A 234 10.19 -9.77 19.94
C ASP A 234 8.81 -9.63 19.27
N ASN A 235 8.72 -9.82 17.96
CA ASN A 235 7.46 -9.73 17.22
C ASN A 235 6.48 -10.83 17.62
N ILE A 236 6.95 -12.08 17.76
CA ILE A 236 6.12 -13.21 18.21
C ILE A 236 5.57 -12.94 19.62
N GLU A 237 6.40 -12.42 20.51
CA GLU A 237 5.98 -12.12 21.87
C GLU A 237 4.95 -10.99 21.92
N ARG A 238 5.19 -9.90 21.18
CA ARG A 238 4.23 -8.79 21.08
C ARG A 238 2.91 -9.23 20.47
N TYR A 239 2.96 -10.07 19.44
CA TYR A 239 1.76 -10.63 18.84
C TYR A 239 0.98 -11.49 19.83
N GLY A 240 1.69 -12.32 20.62
CA GLY A 240 1.11 -13.14 21.69
C GLY A 240 0.28 -12.32 22.68
N LYS A 241 0.75 -11.13 23.05
CA LYS A 241 0.02 -10.24 23.98
C LYS A 241 -1.38 -9.86 23.51
N LEU A 242 -1.64 -9.82 22.20
CA LEU A 242 -2.98 -9.58 21.66
C LEU A 242 -3.99 -10.66 22.09
N PHE A 243 -3.52 -11.84 22.49
CA PHE A 243 -4.32 -13.01 22.87
C PHE A 243 -4.08 -13.52 24.29
N GLU A 244 -2.97 -13.12 24.93
CA GLU A 244 -2.55 -13.66 26.23
C GLU A 244 -2.74 -12.62 27.35
N ASP A 245 -2.64 -11.32 27.04
CA ASP A 245 -2.71 -10.24 28.03
C ASP A 245 -4.10 -9.58 28.04
N GLU A 246 -4.82 -9.70 29.16
CA GLU A 246 -6.20 -9.21 29.28
C GLU A 246 -6.33 -7.68 29.14
N ALA A 247 -5.34 -6.91 29.62
CA ALA A 247 -5.33 -5.47 29.45
C ALA A 247 -5.22 -5.09 27.97
N THR A 248 -4.27 -5.72 27.25
CA THR A 248 -4.06 -5.54 25.81
C THR A 248 -5.29 -5.97 25.02
N LYS A 249 -5.93 -7.11 25.33
CA LYS A 249 -7.17 -7.55 24.66
C LYS A 249 -8.28 -6.51 24.77
N LYS A 250 -8.50 -6.00 25.98
CA LYS A 250 -9.53 -5.00 26.25
C LYS A 250 -9.26 -3.71 25.49
N GLU A 251 -8.00 -3.26 25.52
CA GLU A 251 -7.55 -2.07 24.79
C GLU A 251 -7.71 -2.23 23.28
N VAL A 252 -7.25 -3.34 22.70
CA VAL A 252 -7.39 -3.61 21.26
C VAL A 252 -8.85 -3.66 20.86
N SER A 253 -9.72 -4.31 21.64
CA SER A 253 -11.15 -4.38 21.35
C SER A 253 -11.80 -2.99 21.37
N GLN A 254 -11.44 -2.16 22.36
CA GLN A 254 -11.90 -0.78 22.45
C GLN A 254 -11.40 0.05 21.25
N LEU A 255 -10.10 0.03 20.96
CA LEU A 255 -9.51 0.77 19.85
C LEU A 255 -10.08 0.35 18.50
N LYS A 256 -10.32 -0.95 18.27
CA LYS A 256 -10.96 -1.43 17.04
C LYS A 256 -12.35 -0.83 16.87
N ALA A 257 -13.17 -0.81 17.92
CA ALA A 257 -14.50 -0.23 17.88
C ALA A 257 -14.46 1.29 17.63
N GLU A 258 -13.65 2.02 18.40
CA GLU A 258 -13.50 3.48 18.28
C GLU A 258 -12.99 3.90 16.89
N ARG A 259 -12.00 3.19 16.36
CA ARG A 259 -11.44 3.48 15.03
C ARG A 259 -12.40 3.10 13.92
N ALA A 260 -13.08 1.96 14.02
CA ALA A 260 -14.10 1.58 13.06
C ALA A 260 -15.19 2.65 12.97
N GLU A 261 -15.75 3.08 14.10
CA GLU A 261 -16.75 4.15 14.13
C GLU A 261 -16.22 5.46 13.53
N LYS A 262 -15.05 5.92 14.00
CA LYS A 262 -14.40 7.14 13.50
C LYS A 262 -14.19 7.09 11.98
N ASN A 263 -13.62 6.01 11.47
CA ASN A 263 -13.25 5.90 10.07
C ASN A 263 -14.46 5.67 9.17
N ILE A 264 -15.45 4.88 9.59
CA ILE A 264 -16.72 4.74 8.86
C ILE A 264 -17.39 6.11 8.71
N ASN A 265 -17.46 6.90 9.78
CA ASN A 265 -18.03 8.25 9.73
C ASN A 265 -17.24 9.18 8.80
N ALA A 266 -15.90 9.10 8.82
CA ALA A 266 -15.05 9.87 7.92
C ALA A 266 -15.28 9.47 6.44
N ILE A 267 -15.36 8.17 6.14
CA ILE A 267 -15.61 7.64 4.79
C ILE A 267 -16.99 8.08 4.28
N ARG A 268 -18.02 8.00 5.13
CA ARG A 268 -19.37 8.50 4.80
C ARG A 268 -19.39 10.00 4.52
N ALA A 269 -18.67 10.79 5.33
CA ALA A 269 -18.55 12.24 5.11
C ALA A 269 -17.89 12.60 3.77
N MET A 270 -17.04 11.71 3.23
CA MET A 270 -16.42 11.83 1.92
C MET A 270 -17.38 11.48 0.75
N GLY A 271 -18.58 11.00 1.06
CA GLY A 271 -19.60 10.61 0.07
C GLY A 271 -19.41 9.20 -0.48
N ILE A 272 -18.69 8.34 0.24
CA ILE A 272 -18.51 6.93 -0.09
C ILE A 272 -19.51 6.09 0.71
N GLU A 273 -20.15 5.14 0.04
CA GLU A 273 -21.07 4.19 0.68
C GLU A 273 -20.26 3.10 1.41
N VAL A 274 -20.71 2.77 2.63
CA VAL A 274 -20.09 1.78 3.53
C VAL A 274 -21.16 0.81 4.02
#